data_AF-A0A411JV94-F1
#
_entry.id   AF-A0A411JV94-F1
#
_cell.length_a   1.000
_cell.length_b   1.000
_cell.length_c   1.000
_cell.angle_alpha   90.00
_cell.angle_beta   90.00
_cell.angle_gamma   90.00
#
_symmetry.space_group_name_H-M   'P 1'
#
loop_
_entity.id
_entity.type
_entity.pdbx_description
1 polymer ?
#
loop_
_entity_poly.entity_id
_entity_poly.type
_entity_poly.pdbx_seq_one_letter_code
_entity_poly.pdbx_strand_id
1 'polypeptide(L)' 'MEYDPNRNAYICLIHYGDGEKRSILHPRGALIGDTLVSGTEVPIKKK' A
#
# COMPACT_ATOMS: atom_id res chain seq x y z
N MET A 1 -5.88 -4.21 7.49
CA MET A 1 -5.57 -2.79 7.76
C MET A 1 -5.50 -2.66 9.27
N GLU A 2 -4.40 -2.12 9.79
CA GLU A 2 -4.26 -1.88 11.22
C GLU A 2 -4.19 -0.37 11.49
N TYR A 3 -4.66 0.04 12.65
CA TYR A 3 -4.70 1.44 13.08
C TYR A 3 -3.40 1.78 13.82
N ASP A 4 -2.71 2.83 13.38
CA ASP A 4 -1.55 3.37 14.09
C ASP A 4 -2.00 4.58 14.94
N PRO A 5 -1.87 4.55 16.28
CA PRO A 5 -2.31 5.67 17.12
C PRO A 5 -1.37 6.90 17.05
N ASN A 6 -0.16 6.76 16.51
CA ASN A 6 0.81 7.85 16.37
C ASN A 6 0.71 8.57 15.00
N ARG A 7 -0.10 8.05 14.07
CA ARG A 7 -0.36 8.64 12.74
C ARG A 7 -1.84 8.52 12.41
N ASN A 8 -2.46 9.57 11.88
CA ASN A 8 -3.84 9.52 11.37
C ASN A 8 -3.99 8.70 10.06
N ALA A 9 -3.22 7.62 9.90
CA ALA A 9 -3.19 6.77 8.72
C ALA A 9 -3.15 5.30 9.13
N TYR A 10 -3.94 4.47 8.44
CA TYR A 10 -3.88 3.02 8.59
C TYR A 10 -2.60 2.48 7.95
N ILE A 11 -2.13 1.33 8.44
CA ILE A 11 -1.06 0.56 7.79
C ILE A 11 -1.66 -0.64 7.06
N CYS A 12 -1.10 -0.91 5.89
CA CYS A 12 -1.42 -2.07 5.05
C CYS A 12 -0.21 -2.96 4.89
N LEU A 13 -0.42 -4.27 5.01
CA LEU A 13 0.56 -5.28 4.69
C LEU A 13 0.46 -5.62 3.19
N ILE A 14 1.57 -5.48 2.47
CA ILE A 14 1.71 -5.83 1.06
C ILE A 14 2.46 -7.14 0.97
N HIS A 15 1.96 -8.04 0.13
CA HIS A 15 2.64 -9.27 -0.26
C HIS A 15 3.18 -9.08 -1.67
N TYR A 16 4.50 -9.10 -1.80
CA TYR A 16 5.17 -9.06 -3.09
C TYR A 16 5.21 -10.47 -3.70
N GLY A 17 5.31 -10.54 -5.03
CA GLY A 17 5.34 -11.80 -5.77
C GLY A 17 6.58 -12.66 -5.49
N ASP A 18 7.64 -12.07 -4.95
CA ASP A 18 8.86 -12.73 -4.49
C ASP A 18 8.75 -13.32 -3.07
N GLY A 19 7.61 -13.12 -2.39
CA GLY A 19 7.37 -13.58 -1.02
C GLY A 19 7.77 -12.57 0.06
N GLU A 20 8.33 -11.41 -0.31
CA GLU A 20 8.57 -10.34 0.65
C GLU A 20 7.25 -9.75 1.16
N LYS A 21 7.23 -9.38 2.45
CA LYS A 21 6.13 -8.64 3.06
C LYS A 21 6.62 -7.26 3.47
N ARG A 22 5.94 -6.20 3.05
CA ARG A 22 6.25 -4.84 3.52
C ARG A 22 5.00 -4.14 4.01
N SER A 23 5.17 -3.36 5.08
CA SER A 23 4.11 -2.51 5.60
C SER A 23 4.23 -1.12 5.00
N ILE A 24 3.15 -0.62 4.42
CA ILE A 24 3.07 0.75 3.89
C ILE A 24 1.93 1.51 4.56
N LEU A 25 1.99 2.83 4.50
CA LEU A 25 0.83 3.66 4.84
C LEU A 25 -0.27 3.39 3.82
N HIS A 26 -1.49 3.23 4.31
CA HIS A 26 -2.66 2.94 3.50
C HIS A 26 -2.92 4.10 2.52
N PRO A 27 -2.80 3.89 1.20
CA PRO A 27 -3.14 4.90 0.23
C PRO A 27 -4.65 5.14 0.29
N ARG A 28 -5.06 6.41 0.29
CA ARG A 28 -6.49 6.77 0.31
C ARG A 28 -7.19 6.19 -0.93
N GLY A 29 -8.14 5.28 -0.71
CA GLY A 29 -8.93 4.66 -1.77
C GLY A 29 -8.37 3.34 -2.32
N ALA A 30 -7.26 2.83 -1.77
CA ALA A 30 -6.82 1.47 -2.06
C ALA A 30 -7.78 0.45 -1.40
N LEU A 31 -8.12 -0.62 -2.10
CA LEU A 31 -8.95 -1.70 -1.60
C LEU A 31 -8.11 -2.97 -1.38
N ILE A 32 -8.62 -3.90 -0.58
CA ILE A 32 -7.99 -5.21 -0.42
C ILE A 32 -8.03 -5.92 -1.78
N GLY A 33 -6.86 -6.34 -2.26
CA GLY A 33 -6.70 -6.96 -3.58
C GLY A 33 -6.26 -6.00 -4.69
N ASP A 34 -6.14 -4.69 -4.44
CA ASP A 34 -5.48 -3.78 -5.39
C ASP A 34 -3.99 -4.15 -5.52
N THR A 35 -3.50 -4.18 -6.76
CA THR A 35 -2.08 -4.35 -7.06
C THR A 35 -1.36 -3.01 -6.93
N LEU A 36 -0.36 -2.95 -6.06
CA LEU A 36 0.53 -1.80 -5.89
C LEU A 36 1.87 -2.09 -6.56
N VAL A 37 2.30 -1.20 -7.45
CA VAL A 37 3.59 -1.29 -8.15
C VAL A 37 4.38 -0.03 -7.83
N SER A 38 5.65 -0.21 -7.47
CA SER A 38 6.60 0.88 -7.21
C SER A 38 7.75 0.77 -8.20
N GLY A 39 8.03 1.85 -8.93
CA GLY A 39 9.10 1.91 -9.92
C GLY A 39 9.18 3.29 -10.56
N THR A 40 10.26 3.58 -11.28
CA THR A 40 10.46 4.89 -11.94
C THR A 40 9.57 5.08 -13.17
N GLU A 41 9.14 3.99 -13.81
CA GLU A 41 8.32 4.00 -15.03
C GLU A 41 6.83 3.70 -14.74
N VAL A 42 6.42 3.64 -13.47
CA VAL A 42 5.03 3.29 -13.15
C VAL A 42 4.09 4.47 -13.46
N PRO A 43 2.94 4.22 -14.11
CA PRO A 43 1.98 5.28 -14.37
C PRO A 43 1.36 5.77 -13.06
N ILE A 44 1.24 7.10 -12.92
CA ILE A 44 0.53 7.70 -11.79
C ILE A 44 -0.95 7.45 -11.98
N LYS A 45 -1.55 6.60 -11.12
CA LYS A 45 -3.00 6.38 -11.09
C LYS A 45 -3.66 7.70 -10.66
N LYS A 46 -4.32 8.38 -11.61
CA LYS A 46 -5.12 9.57 -11.31
C LYS A 46 -6.43 9.15 -10.64
N LYS A 47 -6.90 10.01 -9.75
CA LYS A 47 -8.07 9.82 -8.90
C LYS A 47 -9.36 10.06 -9.66
#